data_AF-A0A6B9ZP52-F1
#
_entry.id   AF-A0A6B9ZP52-F1
#
_cell.length_a   1.000
_cell.length_b   1.000
_cell.length_c   1.000
_cell.angle_alpha   90.00
_cell.angle_beta   90.00
_cell.angle_gamma   90.00
#
_symmetry.space_group_name_H-M   'P 1'
#
loop_
_entity.id
_entity.type
_entity.pdbx_description
1 polymer ?
#
loop_
_entity_poly.entity_id
_entity_poly.type
_entity_poly.pdbx_seq_one_letter_code
_entity_poly.pdbx_strand_id
1 'polypeptide(L)'
;MRKTFRFYKTPENRWYIDLPEWQDDIAALEMVLGADTMLDKVSGYTDECLVEMSDAPFEGADIIRLIENLQQSIGGGNYLMETFRGTPVNQEMWLCEVTEYVFASLPEQIYVNVIQSNN
;
A
#
# COMPACT_ATOMS: atom_id res chain seq x y z
N MET A 1 0.04 4.56 -14.18
CA MET A 1 1.16 5.28 -13.53
C MET A 1 2.12 4.30 -12.87
N ARG A 2 3.41 4.67 -12.71
CA ARG A 2 4.40 3.90 -11.92
C ARG A 2 5.26 4.87 -11.11
N LYS A 3 5.25 4.75 -9.78
CA LYS A 3 5.98 5.63 -8.86
C LYS A 3 6.43 4.86 -7.62
N THR A 4 7.49 5.34 -6.99
CA THR A 4 7.96 4.83 -5.70
C THR A 4 7.47 5.75 -4.59
N PHE A 5 6.87 5.15 -3.57
CA PHE A 5 6.43 5.84 -2.36
C PHE A 5 7.25 5.35 -1.17
N ARG A 6 7.55 6.26 -0.26
CA ARG A 6 8.15 5.93 1.03
C ARG A 6 7.05 5.71 2.05
N PHE A 7 7.20 4.65 2.83
CA PHE A 7 6.36 4.37 3.98
C PHE A 7 7.25 4.36 5.21
N TYR A 8 6.79 4.95 6.30
CA TYR A 8 7.54 5.02 7.55
C TYR A 8 6.65 4.72 8.75
N LYS A 9 7.27 4.16 9.79
CA LYS A 9 6.66 3.80 11.06
C LYS A 9 7.04 4.83 12.12
N THR A 10 6.06 5.31 12.88
CA THR A 10 6.30 6.23 14.00
C THR A 10 6.71 5.47 15.27
N PRO A 11 7.26 6.14 16.30
CA PRO A 11 7.55 5.51 17.59
C PRO A 11 6.35 4.85 18.27
N GLU A 12 5.13 5.26 17.91
CA GLU A 12 3.86 4.66 18.37
C GLU A 12 3.45 3.42 17.56
N ASN A 13 4.33 2.89 16.70
CA ASN A 13 4.10 1.74 15.81
C ASN A 13 3.01 1.95 14.74
N ARG A 14 2.78 3.19 14.30
CA ARG A 14 1.80 3.53 13.27
C ARG A 14 2.51 3.76 11.94
N TRP A 15 1.98 3.17 10.86
CA TRP A 15 2.54 3.30 9.52
C TRP A 15 1.88 4.43 8.75
N TYR A 16 2.68 5.19 8.00
CA TYR A 16 2.19 6.28 7.15
C TYR A 16 2.86 6.22 5.77
N ILE A 17 2.12 6.65 4.75
CA ILE A 17 2.70 6.97 3.44
C ILE A 17 3.25 8.40 3.45
N ASP A 18 4.42 8.60 2.86
CA ASP A 18 5.04 9.91 2.68
C ASP A 18 4.52 10.56 1.39
N LEU A 19 3.60 11.50 1.54
CA LEU A 19 3.02 12.31 0.47
C LEU A 19 3.15 13.80 0.82
N PRO A 20 4.29 14.45 0.50
CA PRO A 20 4.50 15.86 0.85
C PRO A 20 3.53 16.81 0.14
N GLU A 21 2.93 16.39 -0.97
CA GLU A 21 1.87 17.13 -1.67
C GLU A 21 0.48 17.03 -1.02
N TRP A 22 0.29 16.14 -0.05
CA TRP A 22 -0.98 15.99 0.67
C TRP A 22 -1.19 17.18 1.61
N GLN A 23 -2.32 17.87 1.48
CA GLN A 23 -2.62 19.10 2.25
C GLN A 23 -3.67 18.89 3.34
N ASP A 24 -4.31 17.72 3.37
CA ASP A 24 -5.30 17.35 4.37
C ASP A 24 -4.64 16.70 5.61
N ASP A 25 -5.46 16.13 6.50
CA ASP A 25 -4.99 15.54 7.75
C ASP A 25 -4.01 14.38 7.51
N ILE A 26 -2.92 14.35 8.29
CA ILE A 26 -1.95 13.25 8.32
C ILE A 26 -2.61 11.93 8.73
N ALA A 27 -3.71 11.98 9.49
CA ALA A 27 -4.49 10.80 9.85
C ALA A 27 -5.01 10.04 8.62
N ALA A 28 -5.25 10.73 7.49
CA ALA A 28 -5.66 10.08 6.24
C ALA A 28 -4.54 9.26 5.60
N LEU A 29 -3.28 9.65 5.85
CA LEU A 29 -2.09 8.97 5.33
C LEU A 29 -1.69 7.72 6.14
N GLU A 30 -2.39 7.46 7.24
CA GLU A 30 -2.12 6.29 8.07
C GLU A 30 -2.56 5.01 7.34
N MET A 31 -1.68 4.01 7.38
CA MET A 31 -1.96 2.68 6.90
C MET A 31 -2.59 1.89 8.03
N VAL A 32 -3.81 1.40 7.81
CA VAL A 32 -4.63 0.74 8.82
C VAL A 32 -5.23 -0.55 8.28
N LEU A 33 -5.87 -1.33 9.17
CA LEU A 33 -6.71 -2.49 8.81
C LEU A 33 -6.03 -3.45 7.83
N GLY A 34 -4.83 -3.91 8.18
CA GLY A 34 -4.09 -4.93 7.43
C GLY A 34 -3.02 -4.35 6.51
N ALA A 35 -3.13 -3.07 6.10
CA ALA A 35 -2.08 -2.42 5.33
C ALA A 35 -0.82 -2.16 6.18
N ASP A 36 -0.99 -1.82 7.45
CA ASP A 36 0.05 -1.77 8.48
C ASP A 36 0.78 -3.11 8.65
N THR A 37 -0.01 -4.19 8.78
CA THR A 37 0.50 -5.55 8.95
C THR A 37 1.24 -6.03 7.71
N MET A 38 0.76 -5.65 6.53
CA MET A 38 1.45 -5.88 5.26
C MET A 38 2.80 -5.16 5.26
N LEU A 39 2.83 -3.87 5.62
CA LEU A 39 4.06 -3.07 5.67
C LEU A 39 5.10 -3.66 6.63
N ASP A 40 4.68 -4.12 7.81
CA ASP A 40 5.58 -4.81 8.74
C ASP A 40 6.24 -6.05 8.11
N LYS A 41 5.47 -6.85 7.37
CA LYS A 41 6.00 -8.06 6.73
C LYS A 41 6.95 -7.72 5.59
N VAL A 42 6.57 -6.78 4.72
CA VAL A 42 7.35 -6.46 3.52
C VAL A 42 8.58 -5.60 3.81
N SER A 43 8.54 -4.78 4.87
CA SER A 43 9.70 -4.02 5.36
C SER A 43 10.73 -4.92 6.06
N GLY A 44 10.38 -6.17 6.35
CA GLY A 44 11.20 -7.07 7.16
C GLY A 44 11.25 -6.62 8.63
N TYR A 45 10.14 -6.08 9.14
CA TYR A 45 10.01 -5.53 10.50
C TYR A 45 10.97 -4.37 10.79
N THR A 46 11.23 -3.55 9.77
CA THR A 46 11.92 -2.26 9.91
C THR A 46 10.91 -1.11 9.95
N ASP A 47 11.39 0.08 10.34
CA ASP A 47 10.55 1.28 10.49
C ASP A 47 10.38 2.08 9.18
N GLU A 48 10.95 1.63 8.07
CA GLU A 48 10.84 2.30 6.78
C GLU A 48 10.90 1.31 5.62
N CYS A 49 10.11 1.54 4.58
CA CYS A 49 10.31 0.84 3.31
C CYS A 49 9.93 1.71 2.11
N LEU A 50 10.50 1.38 0.96
CA LEU A 50 10.17 1.98 -0.33
C LEU A 50 9.36 0.97 -1.13
N VAL A 51 8.15 1.35 -1.55
CA VAL A 51 7.28 0.51 -2.36
C VAL A 51 7.09 1.18 -3.70
N GLU A 52 7.52 0.50 -4.75
CA GLU A 52 7.17 0.85 -6.12
C GLU A 52 5.76 0.33 -6.42
N MET A 53 4.88 1.23 -6.88
CA MET A 53 3.48 0.92 -7.13
C MET A 53 3.08 1.32 -8.56
N SER A 54 2.22 0.52 -9.18
CA SER A 54 1.74 0.74 -10.55
C SER A 54 0.32 0.19 -10.75
N ASP A 55 -0.46 0.83 -11.61
CA ASP A 55 -1.76 0.35 -12.12
C ASP A 55 -1.62 -0.58 -13.35
N ALA A 56 -0.39 -0.77 -13.81
CA ALA A 56 -0.02 -1.64 -14.92
C ALA A 56 1.06 -2.65 -14.49
N PRO A 57 1.07 -3.87 -15.06
CA PRO A 57 2.02 -4.91 -14.68
C PRO A 57 3.46 -4.51 -14.98
N PHE A 58 4.38 -4.90 -14.11
CA PHE A 58 5.81 -4.76 -14.31
C PHE A 58 6.57 -5.96 -13.74
N GLU A 59 7.80 -6.15 -14.23
CA GLU A 59 8.64 -7.29 -13.83
C GLU A 59 8.97 -7.26 -12.33
N GLY A 60 8.80 -8.41 -11.67
CA GLY A 60 9.09 -8.57 -10.25
C GLY A 60 8.01 -8.01 -9.31
N ALA A 61 6.88 -7.53 -9.84
CA ALA A 61 5.77 -7.04 -9.03
C ALA A 61 4.91 -8.17 -8.45
N ASP A 62 4.53 -8.03 -7.19
CA ASP A 62 3.41 -8.73 -6.58
C ASP A 62 2.10 -8.00 -6.89
N ILE A 63 0.98 -8.71 -6.80
CA ILE A 63 -0.35 -8.18 -7.16
C ILE A 63 -1.19 -8.03 -5.91
N ILE A 64 -1.77 -6.86 -5.74
CA ILE A 64 -2.83 -6.55 -4.79
C ILE A 64 -4.11 -6.35 -5.59
N ARG A 65 -5.15 -7.17 -5.35
CA ARG A 65 -6.39 -7.15 -6.11
C ARG A 65 -7.55 -6.61 -5.27
N LEU A 66 -8.38 -5.76 -5.85
CA LEU A 66 -9.63 -5.30 -5.25
C LEU A 66 -10.59 -6.49 -5.09
N ILE A 67 -11.06 -6.72 -3.87
CA ILE A 67 -12.04 -7.76 -3.55
C ILE A 67 -13.41 -7.17 -3.20
N GLU A 68 -13.46 -5.93 -2.71
CA GLU A 68 -14.70 -5.23 -2.42
C GLU A 68 -14.54 -3.73 -2.68
N ASN A 69 -15.36 -3.17 -3.57
CA ASN A 69 -15.39 -1.73 -3.84
C ASN A 69 -16.37 -1.05 -2.88
N LEU A 70 -15.85 -0.16 -2.03
CA LEU A 70 -16.63 0.65 -1.08
C LEU A 70 -16.50 2.16 -1.35
N GLN A 71 -16.09 2.53 -2.57
CA GLN A 71 -15.80 3.90 -2.99
C GLN A 71 -17.00 4.83 -2.76
N GLN A 72 -18.21 4.40 -3.10
CA GLN A 72 -19.43 5.18 -2.95
C GLN A 72 -20.01 5.19 -1.52
N SER A 73 -19.45 4.38 -0.61
CA SER A 73 -19.96 4.22 0.75
C SER A 73 -19.09 4.95 1.76
N ILE A 74 -17.81 4.58 1.85
CA ILE A 74 -16.87 5.07 2.87
C ILE A 74 -15.53 5.55 2.28
N GLY A 75 -15.39 5.61 0.96
CA GLY A 75 -14.18 6.08 0.27
C GLY A 75 -13.03 5.07 0.34
N GLY A 76 -12.92 4.18 -0.64
CA GLY A 76 -11.88 3.16 -0.72
C GLY A 76 -12.38 1.76 -1.09
N GLY A 77 -11.60 0.74 -0.76
CA GLY A 77 -11.95 -0.66 -1.01
C GLY A 77 -11.12 -1.65 -0.18
N ASN A 78 -11.64 -2.88 -0.05
CA ASN A 78 -10.88 -4.00 0.49
C ASN A 78 -10.08 -4.66 -0.63
N TYR A 79 -8.81 -4.91 -0.34
CA TYR A 79 -7.85 -5.49 -1.25
C TYR A 79 -7.23 -6.76 -0.67
N LEU A 80 -6.77 -7.65 -1.54
CA LEU A 80 -6.12 -8.90 -1.18
C LEU A 80 -4.79 -9.04 -1.90
N MET A 81 -3.73 -9.30 -1.13
CA MET A 81 -2.46 -9.81 -1.62
C MET A 81 -2.40 -11.32 -1.35
N GLU A 82 -2.55 -12.12 -2.40
CA GLU A 82 -2.51 -13.59 -2.26
C GLU A 82 -1.09 -14.08 -2.00
N THR A 83 -0.12 -13.52 -2.74
CA THR A 83 1.30 -13.88 -2.64
C THR A 83 2.18 -12.65 -2.50
N PHE A 84 3.27 -12.79 -1.76
CA PHE A 84 4.37 -11.84 -1.70
C PHE A 84 5.67 -12.56 -2.04
N ARG A 85 6.38 -12.11 -3.08
CA ARG A 85 7.61 -12.72 -3.60
C ARG A 85 7.46 -14.24 -3.81
N GLY A 86 6.32 -14.65 -4.34
CA GLY A 86 5.96 -16.06 -4.59
C GLY A 86 5.56 -16.87 -3.35
N THR A 87 5.56 -16.29 -2.15
CA THR A 87 5.10 -16.95 -0.92
C THR A 87 3.63 -16.59 -0.65
N PRO A 88 2.73 -17.58 -0.41
CA PRO A 88 1.35 -17.27 -0.03
C PRO A 88 1.27 -16.53 1.30
N VAL A 89 0.58 -15.39 1.30
CA VAL A 89 0.35 -14.57 2.50
C VAL A 89 -1.12 -14.32 2.78
N ASN A 90 -1.99 -14.37 1.76
CA ASN A 90 -3.44 -14.12 1.84
C ASN A 90 -3.77 -12.92 2.75
N GLN A 91 -3.08 -11.81 2.51
CA GLN A 91 -3.19 -10.61 3.32
C GLN A 91 -4.29 -9.71 2.77
N GLU A 92 -5.39 -9.62 3.51
CA GLU A 92 -6.43 -8.61 3.27
C GLU A 92 -6.00 -7.26 3.86
N MET A 93 -6.35 -6.17 3.17
CA MET A 93 -6.05 -4.81 3.61
C MET A 93 -7.12 -3.83 3.13
N TRP A 94 -7.44 -2.85 3.97
CA TRP A 94 -8.24 -1.70 3.58
C TRP A 94 -7.35 -0.64 2.92
N LEU A 95 -7.77 -0.13 1.76
CA LEU A 95 -7.15 1.01 1.10
C LEU A 95 -8.19 2.13 0.95
N CYS A 96 -7.94 3.27 1.58
CA CYS A 96 -8.85 4.42 1.63
C CYS A 96 -8.74 5.33 0.39
N GLU A 97 -9.44 6.47 0.43
CA GLU A 97 -9.44 7.51 -0.60
C GLU A 97 -8.06 8.05 -1.01
N VAL A 98 -7.03 7.94 -0.16
CA VAL A 98 -5.65 8.29 -0.54
C VAL A 98 -5.17 7.47 -1.74
N THR A 99 -5.68 6.26 -1.92
CA THR A 99 -5.43 5.43 -3.11
C THR A 99 -5.92 6.12 -4.38
N GLU A 100 -7.12 6.72 -4.33
CA GLU A 100 -7.68 7.45 -5.46
C GLU A 100 -6.88 8.71 -5.76
N TYR A 101 -6.35 9.38 -4.72
CA TYR A 101 -5.44 10.50 -4.90
C TYR A 101 -4.15 10.08 -5.63
N VAL A 102 -3.57 8.94 -5.23
CA VAL A 102 -2.32 8.42 -5.82
C VAL A 102 -2.52 7.96 -7.28
N PHE A 103 -3.61 7.22 -7.56
CA PHE A 103 -3.85 6.58 -8.85
C PHE A 103 -4.84 7.31 -9.77
N ALA A 104 -5.40 8.44 -9.32
CA ALA A 104 -6.53 9.13 -9.95
C ALA A 104 -7.78 8.25 -10.17
N SER A 105 -7.84 7.09 -9.52
CA SER A 105 -8.90 6.09 -9.61
C SER A 105 -8.75 5.05 -8.49
N LEU A 106 -9.76 4.19 -8.29
CA LEU A 106 -9.64 3.01 -7.43
C LEU A 106 -9.33 1.78 -8.33
N PRO A 107 -8.06 1.39 -8.50
CA PRO A 107 -7.67 0.37 -9.46
C PRO A 107 -8.12 -1.03 -9.02
N GLU A 108 -8.53 -1.87 -9.97
CA GLU A 108 -8.87 -3.29 -9.69
C GLU A 108 -7.64 -4.11 -9.29
N GLN A 109 -6.46 -3.72 -9.77
CA GLN A 109 -5.19 -4.36 -9.48
C GLN A 109 -4.12 -3.29 -9.28
N ILE A 110 -3.33 -3.46 -8.21
CA ILE A 110 -2.15 -2.66 -7.93
C ILE A 110 -0.96 -3.61 -7.96
N TYR A 111 0.00 -3.29 -8.81
CA TYR A 111 1.27 -4.00 -8.89
C TYR A 111 2.25 -3.31 -7.95
N VAL A 112 2.86 -4.08 -7.05
CA VAL A 112 3.76 -3.55 -6.02
C VAL A 112 5.08 -4.30 -5.99
N ASN A 113 6.17 -3.60 -5.75
CA ASN A 113 7.47 -4.19 -5.47
C ASN A 113 8.15 -3.42 -4.35
N VAL A 114 8.56 -4.13 -3.29
CA VAL A 114 9.29 -3.52 -2.19
C VAL A 114 10.78 -3.49 -2.51
N ILE A 115 11.29 -2.27 -2.64
CA ILE A 115 12.70 -1.98 -2.87
C ILE A 115 13.40 -2.15 -1.53
N GLN A 116 14.00 -3.32 -1.32
CA GLN A 116 14.89 -3.53 -0.19
C GLN A 116 16.24 -2.91 -0.50
N SER A 117 16.67 -1.95 0.33
CA SER A 117 18.06 -1.51 0.37
C SER A 117 18.89 -2.69 0.86
N ASN A 118 19.48 -3.43 -0.08
CA ASN A 118 20.53 -4.39 0.26
C ASN A 118 21.71 -3.60 0.83
N ASN A 119 21.92 -3.68 2.14
CA ASN A 119 23.19 -3.33 2.77
C ASN A 119 24.25 -4.40 2.42
#